data_AF-A0A973G918-F1
#
_entry.id   AF-A0A973G918-F1
#
_cell.length_a   1.000
_cell.length_b   1.000
_cell.length_c   1.000
_cell.angle_alpha   90.00
_cell.angle_beta   90.00
_cell.angle_gamma   90.00
#
_symmetry.space_group_name_H-M   'P 1'
#
loop_
_entity.id
_entity.type
_entity.pdbx_description
1 polymer ?
#
loop_
_entity_poly.entity_id
_entity_poly.type
_entity_poly.pdbx_seq_one_letter_code
_entity_poly.pdbx_strand_id
1 'polypeptide(L)'
;MTTDQLVAQEATVVLHGMHPLRGYPVTWHLTPLHTVPGETPLFRVESADGEIDDDVVWQLAERHVTELTGAEVRSLVRRVGGF
;
A
#
# COMPACT_ATOMS: atom_id res chain seq x y z
N MET A 1 1.41 4.49 34.06
CA MET A 1 0.37 4.59 33.02
C MET A 1 0.93 3.95 31.78
N THR A 2 0.47 2.74 31.50
CA THR A 2 0.91 1.88 30.41
C THR A 2 0.37 2.45 29.11
N THR A 3 1.23 2.99 28.25
CA THR A 3 0.86 3.21 26.85
C THR A 3 0.89 1.83 26.21
N ASP A 4 -0.29 1.25 26.03
CA ASP A 4 -0.55 0.13 25.14
C ASP A 4 -0.19 0.57 23.71
N GLN A 5 1.11 0.66 23.41
CA GLN A 5 1.57 0.54 22.04
C GLN A 5 1.52 -0.95 21.71
N LEU A 6 0.29 -1.46 21.54
CA LEU A 6 0.06 -2.49 20.55
C LEU A 6 0.48 -1.87 19.22
N VAL A 7 1.79 -1.96 18.95
CA VAL A 7 2.30 -1.95 17.58
C VAL A 7 1.71 -3.22 16.99
N ALA A 8 0.44 -3.15 16.59
CA ALA A 8 -0.05 -4.03 15.57
C ALA A 8 0.98 -3.87 14.46
N GLN A 9 1.75 -4.92 14.22
CA GLN A 9 2.64 -5.01 13.08
C GLN A 9 1.71 -4.80 11.89
N GLU A 10 1.57 -3.55 11.43
CA GLU A 10 0.54 -3.13 10.49
C GLU A 10 0.79 -3.97 9.24
N ALA A 11 -0.06 -4.98 9.03
CA ALA A 11 0.16 -6.00 8.02
C ALA A 11 0.21 -5.31 6.66
N THR A 12 1.43 -5.00 6.21
CA THR A 12 1.67 -4.31 4.97
C THR A 12 1.64 -5.35 3.87
N VAL A 13 0.78 -5.14 2.90
CA VAL A 13 0.69 -5.98 1.71
C VAL A 13 1.51 -5.33 0.61
N VAL A 14 2.45 -6.08 0.06
CA VAL A 14 3.22 -5.66 -1.12
C VAL A 14 2.55 -6.21 -2.37
N LEU A 15 2.43 -5.37 -3.39
CA LEU A 15 1.81 -5.68 -4.67
C LEU A 15 2.77 -5.28 -5.79
N HIS A 16 3.01 -6.18 -6.73
CA HIS A 16 3.78 -5.89 -7.93
C HIS A 16 2.89 -6.00 -9.17
N GLY A 17 3.14 -5.13 -10.15
CA GLY A 17 2.54 -5.26 -11.47
C GLY A 17 2.72 -4.01 -12.32
N MET A 18 1.89 -3.86 -13.34
CA MET A 18 2.11 -2.82 -14.35
C MET A 18 1.34 -1.54 -14.02
N HIS A 19 1.98 -0.39 -14.19
CA HIS A 19 1.33 0.92 -14.09
C HIS A 19 0.16 0.97 -15.08
N PRO A 20 -1.10 1.15 -14.62
CA PRO A 20 -2.29 0.93 -15.46
C PRO A 20 -2.41 1.86 -16.66
N LEU A 21 -1.78 3.04 -16.60
CA LEU A 21 -1.77 4.02 -17.70
C LEU A 21 -0.49 4.05 -18.52
N ARG A 22 0.63 3.57 -17.96
CA ARG A 22 1.97 3.80 -18.52
C ARG A 22 2.68 2.51 -18.92
N GLY A 23 2.23 1.36 -18.43
CA GLY A 23 2.70 0.06 -18.86
C GLY A 23 4.13 -0.29 -18.44
N TYR A 24 4.66 0.33 -17.38
CA TYR A 24 5.95 -0.05 -16.76
C TYR A 24 5.72 -0.73 -15.40
N PRO A 25 6.67 -1.54 -14.89
CA PRO A 25 6.53 -2.19 -13.58
C PRO A 25 6.46 -1.17 -12.44
N VAL A 26 5.62 -1.44 -11.44
CA VAL A 26 5.46 -0.64 -10.22
C VAL A 26 5.29 -1.58 -9.04
N THR A 27 5.83 -1.17 -7.90
CA THR A 27 5.65 -1.82 -6.61
C THR A 27 4.81 -0.92 -5.72
N TRP A 28 3.78 -1.48 -5.09
CA TRP A 28 2.90 -0.79 -4.13
C TRP A 28 3.00 -1.44 -2.75
N HIS A 29 3.08 -0.62 -1.71
CA HIS A 29 2.91 -1.03 -0.32
C HIS A 29 1.58 -0.51 0.19
N LEU A 30 0.75 -1.41 0.73
CA LEU A 30 -0.59 -1.13 1.23
C LEU A 30 -0.59 -1.35 2.73
N THR A 31 -0.63 -0.26 3.51
CA THR A 31 -0.63 -0.31 4.97
C THR A 31 -2.01 0.15 5.48
N PRO A 32 -2.76 -0.71 6.19
CA PRO A 32 -4.02 -0.29 6.81
C PRO A 32 -3.75 0.83 7.83
N LEU A 33 -4.53 1.91 7.76
CA LEU A 33 -4.52 2.93 8.79
C LEU A 33 -5.49 2.54 9.90
N HIS A 34 -5.31 3.12 11.09
CA HIS A 34 -6.21 2.89 12.22
C HIS A 34 -7.67 3.15 11.82
N THR A 35 -8.49 2.11 11.88
CA THR A 35 -9.91 2.18 11.55
C THR A 35 -10.72 2.49 12.80
N VAL A 36 -11.46 3.60 12.79
CA VAL A 36 -12.44 3.88 13.84
C VAL A 36 -13.72 3.07 13.56
N PRO A 37 -14.31 2.40 14.57
CA PRO A 37 -15.57 1.68 14.38
C PRO A 37 -16.67 2.59 13.81
N GLY A 38 -17.27 2.19 12.69
CA GLY A 38 -18.30 2.97 11.99
C GLY A 38 -17.78 3.88 10.87
N GLU A 39 -16.45 4.01 10.72
CA GLU A 39 -15.84 4.77 9.63
C GLU A 39 -15.40 3.87 8.47
N THR A 40 -15.18 4.50 7.31
CA THR A 40 -14.65 3.81 6.14
C THR A 40 -13.17 3.50 6.39
N PRO A 41 -12.71 2.24 6.23
CA PRO A 41 -11.31 1.92 6.43
C PRO A 41 -10.43 2.61 5.39
N LEU A 42 -9.36 3.24 5.86
CA LEU A 42 -8.35 3.92 5.05
C LEU A 42 -7.06 3.12 5.03
N PHE A 43 -6.31 3.29 3.95
CA PHE A 43 -5.02 2.66 3.73
C PHE A 43 -4.04 3.72 3.24
N ARG A 44 -2.84 3.72 3.80
CA ARG A 44 -1.70 4.38 3.19
C ARG A 44 -1.21 3.50 2.06
N VAL A 45 -1.17 4.08 0.86
CA VAL A 45 -0.67 3.43 -0.35
C VAL A 45 0.56 4.18 -0.80
N GLU A 46 1.69 3.49 -0.76
CA GLU A 46 2.95 3.99 -1.30
C GLU A 46 3.23 3.26 -2.61
N SER A 47 3.76 3.95 -3.62
CA SER A 47 4.14 3.33 -4.90
C SER A 47 5.49 3.85 -5.39
N ALA A 48 6.31 2.96 -5.93
CA ALA A 48 7.55 3.30 -6.61
C ALA A 48 7.62 2.60 -7.97
N ASP A 49 8.22 3.29 -8.94
CA ASP A 49 8.49 2.72 -10.26
C ASP A 49 9.52 1.58 -10.13
N GLY A 50 9.26 0.45 -10.79
CA GLY A 50 10.07 -0.76 -10.76
C GLY A 50 9.42 -1.93 -10.01
N GLU A 51 9.95 -3.12 -10.25
CA GLU A 51 9.71 -4.33 -9.45
C GLU A 51 10.79 -4.37 -8.35
N ILE A 52 10.38 -4.12 -7.10
CA ILE A 52 11.29 -3.91 -5.97
C ILE A 52 10.96 -4.93 -4.88
N ASP A 53 11.80 -5.96 -4.75
CA ASP A 53 11.66 -6.98 -3.70
C ASP A 53 12.58 -6.75 -2.49
N ASP A 54 13.55 -5.83 -2.62
CA ASP A 54 14.54 -5.55 -1.59
C ASP A 54 14.11 -4.36 -0.72
N ASP A 55 14.00 -4.57 0.59
CA ASP A 55 13.56 -3.56 1.56
C ASP A 55 14.48 -2.33 1.62
N VAL A 56 15.79 -2.50 1.38
CA VAL A 56 16.74 -1.39 1.35
C VAL A 56 16.52 -0.55 0.09
N VAL A 57 16.30 -1.20 -1.05
CA VAL A 57 15.96 -0.51 -2.30
C VAL A 57 14.63 0.24 -2.15
N TRP A 58 13.62 -0.37 -1.52
CA TRP A 58 12.34 0.28 -1.24
C TRP A 58 12.48 1.54 -0.38
N GLN A 59 13.30 1.48 0.68
CA GLN A 59 13.53 2.63 1.56
C GLN A 59 14.21 3.81 0.85
N LEU A 60 15.02 3.52 -0.17
CA LEU A 60 15.76 4.52 -0.95
C LEU A 60 14.99 5.02 -2.18
N ALA A 61 13.94 4.31 -2.60
CA ALA A 61 13.17 4.66 -3.77
C ALA A 61 12.38 5.96 -3.59
N GLU A 62 12.25 6.73 -4.67
CA GLU A 62 11.28 7.82 -4.74
C GLU A 62 9.87 7.23 -4.75
N ARG A 63 9.08 7.56 -3.73
CA ARG A 63 7.75 7.00 -3.51
C ARG A 63 6.69 8.08 -3.62
N HIS A 64 5.66 7.78 -4.40
CA HIS A 64 4.40 8.52 -4.33
C HIS A 64 3.56 7.95 -3.19
N VAL A 65 2.96 8.82 -2.37
CA VAL A 65 2.16 8.42 -1.20
C VAL A 65 0.76 9.00 -1.35
N THR A 66 -0.24 8.15 -1.19
CA THR A 66 -1.66 8.53 -1.21
C THR A 66 -2.45 7.74 -0.16
N GLU A 67 -3.59 8.26 0.25
CA GLU A 67 -4.53 7.55 1.12
C GLU A 67 -5.73 7.10 0.30
N LEU A 68 -6.05 5.81 0.38
CA LEU A 68 -7.17 5.21 -0.33
C LEU A 68 -8.15 4.57 0.65
N THR A 69 -9.43 4.65 0.34
CA THR A 69 -10.45 3.84 1.01
C THR A 69 -10.27 2.36 0.67
N GLY A 70 -10.81 1.47 1.51
CA GLY A 70 -10.81 0.03 1.22
C GLY A 70 -11.47 -0.33 -0.11
N ALA A 71 -12.42 0.47 -0.62
CA ALA A 71 -13.02 0.27 -1.94
C ALA A 71 -12.04 0.58 -3.08
N GLU A 72 -11.28 1.66 -2.96
CA GLU A 72 -10.26 2.07 -3.93
C GLU A 72 -9.07 1.11 -3.93
N VAL A 73 -8.63 0.63 -2.77
CA VAL A 73 -7.59 -0.41 -2.67
C VAL A 73 -8.02 -1.70 -3.38
N ARG A 74 -9.27 -2.15 -3.20
CA ARG A 74 -9.78 -3.32 -3.94
C ARG A 74 -9.77 -3.09 -5.46
N SER A 75 -10.11 -1.89 -5.90
CA SER A 75 -10.04 -1.51 -7.32
C SER A 75 -8.60 -1.52 -7.85
N LEU A 76 -7.64 -1.02 -7.06
CA LEU A 76 -6.22 -1.09 -7.38
C LEU A 76 -5.74 -2.54 -7.53
N VAL A 77 -6.02 -3.40 -6.55
CA VAL A 77 -5.61 -4.81 -6.56
C VAL A 77 -6.16 -5.55 -7.78
N ARG A 78 -7.42 -5.30 -8.17
CA ARG A 78 -8.02 -5.91 -9.38
C ARG A 78 -7.32 -5.47 -10.66
N ARG A 79 -7.06 -4.15 -10.80
CA ARG A 79 -6.37 -3.61 -11.97
C ARG A 79 -4.96 -4.17 -12.13
N VAL A 80 -4.26 -4.36 -11.01
CA VAL A 80 -2.89 -4.90 -11.02
C VAL A 80 -2.88 -6.42 -11.22
N GLY A 81 -3.79 -7.14 -10.55
CA GLY A 81 -3.89 -8.61 -10.63
C GLY A 81 -4.57 -9.14 -11.89
N GLY A 82 -5.16 -8.27 -12.73
CA GLY A 82 -5.85 -8.68 -13.96
C GLY A 82 -7.17 -9.42 -13.74
N PHE A 83 -7.85 -9.20 -12.61
CA PHE A 83 -9.13 -9.83 -12.23
C PHE A 83 -10.35 -8.95 -12.50
#